data_AF-A0A942WI29-F1
#
_entry.id   AF-A0A942WI29-F1
#
_cell.length_a   1.000
_cell.length_b   1.000
_cell.length_c   1.000
_cell.angle_alpha   90.00
_cell.angle_beta   90.00
_cell.angle_gamma   90.00
#
_symmetry.space_group_name_H-M   'P 1'
#
loop_
_entity.id
_entity.type
_entity.pdbx_description
1 polymer ?
#
loop_
_entity_poly.entity_id
_entity_poly.type
_entity_poly.pdbx_seq_one_letter_code
_entity_poly.pdbx_strand_id
1 'polypeptide(L)'
;MDVRHANGEVIESHPLKPSTITGEGFNARPSTEVLEFEVDATNETGIYLTLSRNAEGSSDARATFVLDNIRVTEVTTEPEPSVDKSNLEALVAYAESQKEKAEYEDVVDVVKELFEKTLAEAKTVLEDTKAEQSEVDAAYDALLANVHLLGFTGNTEDLELALELVKTTNTEGKTPESVQVLNDAIAKAEEIIASGNILQEEIDAAREALLAAINGLEDIVLADKTKLKDLLENSQKYADRIDQYTEATADAFMAARAAAQKVYDTVEATQDEVNAAYNSLRQAIFELREIPDKSKLEDLINEAEKIDIDKYTDETAEAFTAALANAKSVFENKNTSDAEVEAAEKMLRAAIDGLQEKKVDSQKPNAGQEENDKTPTTGDTTGVSVVVWMITALVIVIVINAKKKKIK
;
A
#
# COMPACT_ATOMS: atom_id res chain seq x y z
N MET A 1 -4.22 -83.92 -36.65
CA MET A 1 -5.14 -83.58 -35.55
C MET A 1 -5.05 -82.09 -35.45
N ASP A 2 -6.13 -81.44 -35.88
CA ASP A 2 -6.18 -80.01 -36.11
C ASP A 2 -6.95 -79.41 -34.93
N VAL A 3 -6.29 -78.56 -34.15
CA VAL A 3 -6.99 -77.77 -33.14
C VAL A 3 -7.62 -76.58 -33.86
N ARG A 4 -8.93 -76.37 -33.67
CA ARG A 4 -9.68 -75.24 -34.23
C ARG A 4 -10.28 -74.39 -33.12
N HIS A 5 -10.32 -73.08 -33.33
CA HIS A 5 -11.17 -72.21 -32.51
C HIS A 5 -12.65 -72.46 -32.80
N ALA A 6 -13.54 -72.04 -31.89
CA ALA A 6 -15.00 -72.19 -32.01
C ALA A 6 -15.63 -71.43 -33.20
N ASN A 7 -14.86 -70.63 -33.94
CA ASN A 7 -15.25 -69.99 -35.20
C ASN A 7 -14.82 -70.79 -36.46
N GLY A 8 -14.14 -71.93 -36.30
CA GLY A 8 -13.77 -72.86 -37.38
C GLY A 8 -12.36 -72.73 -37.95
N GLU A 9 -11.54 -71.80 -37.48
CA GLU A 9 -10.18 -71.56 -38.00
C GLU A 9 -9.14 -72.49 -37.34
N VAL A 10 -8.27 -73.11 -38.16
CA VAL A 10 -7.26 -74.11 -37.73
C VAL A 10 -6.00 -73.42 -37.22
N ILE A 11 -5.58 -73.77 -36.00
CA ILE A 11 -4.43 -73.16 -35.32
C ILE A 11 -3.16 -73.99 -35.52
N GLU A 12 -3.24 -75.32 -35.42
CA GLU A 12 -2.09 -76.20 -35.67
C GLU A 12 -2.49 -77.65 -35.99
N SER A 13 -1.77 -78.31 -36.92
CA SER A 13 -2.06 -79.67 -37.41
C SER A 13 -0.93 -80.65 -37.06
N HIS A 14 -1.15 -81.51 -36.06
CA HIS A 14 -0.17 -82.54 -35.67
C HIS A 14 -0.56 -83.94 -36.20
N PRO A 15 0.25 -84.58 -37.08
CA PRO A 15 -0.03 -85.94 -37.55
C PRO A 15 0.39 -86.98 -36.49
N LEU A 16 -0.56 -87.78 -36.02
CA LEU A 16 -0.28 -88.93 -35.14
C LEU A 16 0.45 -90.01 -35.92
N LYS A 17 1.56 -90.53 -35.37
CA LYS A 17 2.27 -91.67 -35.96
C LYS A 17 1.44 -92.96 -35.77
N PRO A 18 1.33 -93.83 -36.79
CA PRO A 18 0.60 -95.08 -36.66
C PRO A 18 1.31 -96.04 -35.69
N SER A 19 0.66 -96.37 -34.57
CA SER A 19 1.10 -97.42 -33.66
C SER A 19 0.65 -98.79 -34.17
N THR A 20 1.59 -99.73 -34.29
CA THR A 20 1.34 -101.09 -34.79
C THR A 20 0.50 -101.89 -33.79
N ILE A 21 -0.76 -102.21 -34.13
CA ILE A 21 -1.57 -103.15 -33.33
C ILE A 21 -1.22 -104.58 -33.76
N THR A 22 -0.39 -105.26 -32.97
CA THR A 22 -0.09 -106.69 -33.16
C THR A 22 -1.09 -107.55 -32.39
N GLY A 23 -2.07 -108.11 -33.10
CA GLY A 23 -3.00 -109.12 -32.59
C GLY A 23 -3.36 -110.13 -33.67
N GLU A 24 -2.79 -111.34 -33.60
CA GLU A 24 -3.24 -112.46 -34.42
C GLU A 24 -4.59 -112.99 -33.88
N GLY A 25 -5.56 -113.43 -34.68
CA GLY A 25 -5.57 -113.57 -36.14
C GLY A 25 -6.88 -113.11 -36.77
N PHE A 26 -7.14 -111.80 -36.76
CA PHE A 26 -8.07 -111.19 -37.72
C PHE A 26 -7.27 -110.78 -38.97
N ASN A 27 -7.66 -111.29 -40.14
CA ASN A 27 -7.10 -110.87 -41.43
C ASN A 27 -7.56 -109.44 -41.77
N ALA A 28 -6.96 -108.45 -41.11
CA ALA A 28 -7.18 -107.05 -41.41
C ALA A 28 -6.54 -106.71 -42.75
N ARG A 29 -7.36 -106.44 -43.78
CA ARG A 29 -6.90 -105.62 -44.90
C ARG A 29 -6.53 -104.24 -44.35
N PRO A 30 -5.35 -103.68 -44.64
CA PRO A 30 -5.06 -102.31 -44.27
C PRO A 30 -5.98 -101.39 -45.09
N SER A 31 -6.99 -100.81 -44.44
CA SER A 31 -7.72 -99.67 -44.99
C SER A 31 -6.91 -98.41 -44.73
N THR A 32 -6.78 -97.56 -45.74
CA THR A 32 -6.18 -96.22 -45.64
C THR A 32 -7.21 -95.14 -45.28
N GLU A 33 -8.40 -95.53 -44.82
CA GLU A 33 -9.45 -94.60 -44.40
C GLU A 33 -9.08 -93.89 -43.10
N VAL A 34 -8.97 -92.56 -43.18
CA VAL A 34 -8.88 -91.68 -42.01
C VAL A 34 -10.27 -91.63 -41.37
N LEU A 35 -10.36 -92.10 -40.13
CA LEU A 35 -11.53 -91.87 -39.27
C LEU A 35 -11.37 -90.50 -38.61
N GLU A 36 -12.24 -89.55 -38.95
CA GLU A 36 -12.38 -88.30 -38.21
C GLU A 36 -13.26 -88.53 -36.98
N PHE A 37 -12.91 -87.87 -35.88
CA PHE A 37 -13.62 -87.95 -34.60
C PHE A 37 -13.97 -86.54 -34.16
N GLU A 38 -15.24 -86.31 -33.84
CA GLU A 38 -15.72 -85.08 -33.21
C GLU A 38 -16.01 -85.41 -31.74
N VAL A 39 -15.45 -84.62 -30.83
CA VAL A 39 -15.61 -84.79 -29.38
C VAL A 39 -16.34 -83.58 -28.87
N ASP A 40 -17.64 -83.73 -28.63
CA ASP A 40 -18.44 -82.72 -27.93
C ASP A 40 -18.34 -82.94 -26.42
N ALA A 41 -17.92 -81.91 -25.70
CA ALA A 41 -17.61 -81.93 -24.28
C ALA A 41 -18.54 -81.00 -23.47
N THR A 42 -19.83 -80.93 -23.85
CA THR A 42 -20.83 -80.24 -23.04
C THR A 42 -21.15 -81.01 -21.75
N ASN A 43 -20.42 -80.65 -20.69
CA ASN A 43 -20.76 -80.70 -19.28
C ASN A 43 -21.45 -81.96 -18.71
N GLU A 44 -20.72 -82.61 -17.79
CA GLU A 44 -21.19 -83.51 -16.73
C GLU A 44 -21.83 -84.85 -17.16
N THR A 45 -21.12 -85.94 -16.84
CA THR A 45 -21.55 -87.36 -16.92
C THR A 45 -21.53 -88.07 -18.29
N GLY A 46 -20.45 -87.85 -19.06
CA GLY A 46 -19.92 -88.89 -19.96
C GLY A 46 -19.52 -88.41 -21.36
N ILE A 47 -18.37 -88.90 -21.86
CA ILE A 47 -17.95 -88.69 -23.25
C ILE A 47 -18.58 -89.76 -24.14
N TYR A 48 -19.43 -89.37 -25.08
CA TYR A 48 -20.09 -90.28 -26.02
C TYR A 48 -19.39 -90.29 -27.39
N LEU A 49 -18.54 -91.28 -27.65
CA LEU A 49 -18.03 -91.51 -29.02
C LEU A 49 -19.08 -92.20 -29.88
N THR A 50 -19.55 -91.52 -30.94
CA THR A 50 -20.48 -92.10 -31.92
C THR A 50 -19.74 -92.42 -33.22
N LEU A 51 -19.47 -93.71 -33.47
CA LEU A 51 -18.97 -94.17 -34.76
C LEU A 51 -20.12 -94.29 -35.77
N SER A 52 -20.08 -93.50 -36.84
CA SER A 52 -20.97 -93.66 -37.99
C SER A 52 -20.20 -94.19 -39.20
N ARG A 53 -20.76 -95.16 -39.92
CA ARG A 53 -20.19 -95.69 -41.16
C ARG A 53 -21.09 -95.30 -42.32
N ASN A 54 -20.64 -94.36 -43.14
CA ASN A 54 -21.26 -94.08 -44.43
C ASN A 54 -20.88 -95.16 -45.44
N ALA A 55 -21.52 -96.33 -45.34
CA ALA A 55 -21.46 -97.36 -46.36
C ALA A 55 -22.51 -97.05 -47.44
N GLU A 56 -22.08 -96.62 -48.62
CA GLU A 56 -22.98 -96.54 -49.78
C GLU A 56 -23.58 -97.93 -50.05
N GLY A 57 -24.91 -98.02 -50.02
CA GLY A 57 -25.64 -99.19 -50.51
C GLY A 57 -26.05 -100.28 -49.51
N SER A 58 -26.01 -100.06 -48.19
CA SER A 58 -26.67 -100.98 -47.24
C SER A 58 -27.31 -100.26 -46.06
N SER A 59 -28.64 -100.12 -46.09
CA SER A 59 -29.43 -99.82 -44.90
C SER A 59 -29.26 -100.94 -43.85
N ASP A 60 -29.22 -100.54 -42.58
CA ASP A 60 -29.40 -101.40 -41.39
C ASP A 60 -28.20 -102.23 -40.85
N ALA A 61 -26.96 -101.85 -41.19
CA ALA A 61 -25.75 -102.39 -40.54
C ALA A 61 -25.19 -101.42 -39.47
N ARG A 62 -25.94 -101.14 -38.40
CA ARG A 62 -25.42 -100.39 -37.23
C ARG A 62 -24.55 -101.31 -36.37
N ALA A 63 -23.23 -101.27 -36.58
CA ALA A 63 -22.28 -101.96 -35.72
C ALA A 63 -22.12 -101.19 -34.39
N THR A 64 -22.86 -101.56 -33.36
CA THR A 64 -22.69 -101.01 -32.01
C THR A 64 -21.44 -101.57 -31.36
N PHE A 65 -20.37 -100.77 -31.30
CA PHE A 65 -19.22 -101.03 -30.44
C PHE A 65 -19.52 -100.47 -29.04
N VAL A 66 -19.69 -101.36 -28.06
CA VAL A 66 -19.69 -100.97 -26.64
C VAL A 66 -18.24 -100.89 -26.20
N LEU A 67 -17.71 -99.67 -26.06
CA LEU A 67 -16.39 -99.42 -25.48
C LEU A 67 -16.49 -99.48 -23.96
N ASP A 68 -16.54 -100.70 -23.43
CA ASP A 68 -16.49 -100.94 -21.98
C ASP A 68 -15.08 -100.61 -21.44
N ASN A 69 -15.00 -100.04 -20.24
CA ASN A 69 -13.77 -99.51 -19.60
C ASN A 69 -13.04 -98.34 -20.31
N ILE A 70 -13.72 -97.38 -20.94
CA ILE A 70 -13.10 -96.04 -21.13
C ILE A 70 -12.96 -95.38 -19.76
N ARG A 71 -11.71 -95.23 -19.30
CA ARG A 71 -11.39 -94.51 -18.06
C ARG A 71 -10.60 -93.25 -18.41
N VAL A 72 -11.25 -92.09 -18.35
CA VAL A 72 -10.56 -90.80 -18.31
C VAL A 72 -9.81 -90.75 -16.99
N THR A 73 -8.49 -90.97 -17.01
CA THR A 73 -7.68 -91.10 -15.79
C THR A 73 -7.29 -89.76 -15.20
N GLU A 74 -7.37 -88.68 -15.97
CA GLU A 74 -7.04 -87.33 -15.52
C GLU A 74 -7.83 -86.31 -16.35
N VAL A 75 -8.48 -85.36 -15.67
CA VAL A 75 -8.93 -84.10 -16.27
C VAL A 75 -8.02 -83.05 -15.66
N THR A 76 -6.96 -82.69 -16.38
CA THR A 76 -6.05 -81.63 -15.95
C THR A 76 -6.75 -80.29 -16.10
N THR A 77 -7.25 -79.74 -15.00
CA THR A 77 -7.45 -78.29 -14.90
C THR A 77 -6.07 -77.66 -14.96
N GLU A 78 -5.79 -76.95 -16.04
CA GLU A 78 -4.61 -76.08 -16.12
C GLU A 78 -4.66 -75.11 -14.93
N PRO A 79 -3.58 -74.93 -14.15
CA PRO A 79 -3.60 -74.01 -13.03
C PRO A 79 -3.83 -72.60 -13.57
N GLU A 80 -4.85 -71.91 -13.04
CA GLU A 80 -5.12 -70.50 -13.32
C GLU A 80 -3.80 -69.70 -13.21
N PRO A 81 -3.51 -68.78 -14.16
CA PRO A 81 -2.26 -68.03 -14.15
C PRO A 81 -2.11 -67.24 -12.86
N SER A 82 -1.09 -67.55 -12.06
CA SER A 82 -0.86 -66.86 -10.78
C SER A 82 -0.40 -65.42 -11.02
N VAL A 83 -1.15 -64.48 -10.49
CA VAL A 83 -0.87 -63.03 -10.53
C VAL A 83 0.42 -62.71 -9.76
N ASP A 84 1.31 -61.92 -10.35
CA ASP A 84 2.57 -61.49 -9.74
C ASP A 84 2.39 -60.15 -9.02
N LYS A 85 2.60 -60.16 -7.70
CA LYS A 85 2.48 -59.00 -6.81
C LYS A 85 3.82 -58.43 -6.36
N SER A 86 4.95 -59.02 -6.76
CA SER A 86 6.29 -58.75 -6.21
C SER A 86 6.70 -57.27 -6.28
N ASN A 87 6.37 -56.59 -7.38
CA ASN A 87 6.67 -55.17 -7.57
C ASN A 87 5.81 -54.26 -6.67
N LEU A 88 4.53 -54.63 -6.45
CA LEU A 88 3.62 -53.90 -5.58
C LEU A 88 4.02 -54.09 -4.11
N GLU A 89 4.40 -55.30 -3.69
CA GLU A 89 4.95 -55.56 -2.35
C GLU A 89 6.21 -54.72 -2.07
N ALA A 90 7.16 -54.69 -3.02
CA ALA A 90 8.38 -53.89 -2.91
C ALA A 90 8.08 -52.37 -2.84
N LEU A 91 7.11 -51.89 -3.62
CA LEU A 91 6.71 -50.48 -3.61
C LEU A 91 5.96 -50.10 -2.33
N VAL A 92 5.09 -50.97 -1.79
CA VAL A 92 4.43 -50.77 -0.49
C VAL A 92 5.46 -50.70 0.64
N ALA A 93 6.44 -51.61 0.67
CA ALA A 93 7.52 -51.56 1.66
C ALA A 93 8.38 -50.28 1.53
N TYR A 94 8.66 -49.84 0.29
CA TYR A 94 9.35 -48.57 0.06
C TYR A 94 8.53 -47.37 0.54
N ALA A 95 7.23 -47.33 0.24
CA ALA A 95 6.30 -46.30 0.67
C ALA A 95 6.20 -46.21 2.19
N GLU A 96 6.07 -47.34 2.90
CA GLU A 96 6.13 -47.39 4.36
C GLU A 96 7.46 -46.81 4.90
N SER A 97 8.60 -47.16 4.29
CA SER A 97 9.90 -46.59 4.68
C SER A 97 10.03 -45.08 4.41
N GLN A 98 9.18 -44.49 3.53
CA GLN A 98 9.13 -43.04 3.38
C GLN A 98 8.35 -42.39 4.53
N LYS A 99 7.35 -43.06 5.12
CA LYS A 99 6.58 -42.54 6.27
C LYS A 99 7.40 -42.47 7.56
N GLU A 100 8.45 -43.28 7.68
CA GLU A 100 9.33 -43.31 8.85
C GLU A 100 10.39 -42.19 8.85
N LYS A 101 10.47 -41.41 7.76
CA LYS A 101 11.38 -40.28 7.62
C LYS A 101 10.87 -39.05 8.38
N ALA A 102 11.77 -38.27 8.96
CA ALA A 102 11.40 -37.00 9.60
C ALA A 102 10.84 -36.01 8.58
N GLU A 103 11.41 -36.01 7.37
CA GLU A 103 11.00 -35.19 6.23
C GLU A 103 9.57 -35.49 5.73
N TYR A 104 8.93 -36.58 6.20
CA TYR A 104 7.53 -36.87 5.88
C TYR A 104 6.56 -35.89 6.58
N GLU A 105 6.93 -35.37 7.76
CA GLU A 105 6.13 -34.36 8.47
C GLU A 105 6.04 -33.05 7.67
N ASP A 106 7.09 -32.72 6.90
CA ASP A 106 7.17 -31.51 6.06
C ASP A 106 6.34 -31.62 4.76
N VAL A 107 5.86 -32.81 4.38
CA VAL A 107 5.10 -33.02 3.13
C VAL A 107 3.75 -32.30 3.19
N VAL A 108 3.34 -31.65 2.10
CA VAL A 108 2.05 -30.94 2.02
C VAL A 108 0.87 -31.87 2.34
N ASP A 109 -0.09 -31.41 3.16
CA ASP A 109 -1.14 -32.28 3.71
C ASP A 109 -2.01 -32.97 2.64
N VAL A 110 -2.39 -32.29 1.55
CA VAL A 110 -3.11 -32.94 0.43
C VAL A 110 -2.29 -34.05 -0.23
N VAL A 111 -0.95 -33.93 -0.25
CA VAL A 111 -0.06 -34.99 -0.74
C VAL A 111 0.01 -36.14 0.26
N LYS A 112 0.13 -35.85 1.57
CA LYS A 112 0.05 -36.88 2.63
C LYS A 112 -1.25 -37.68 2.52
N GLU A 113 -2.40 -37.02 2.48
CA GLU A 113 -3.73 -37.66 2.38
C GLU A 113 -3.83 -38.58 1.16
N LEU A 114 -3.41 -38.10 -0.03
CA LEU A 114 -3.50 -38.86 -1.27
C LEU A 114 -2.53 -40.07 -1.30
N PHE A 115 -1.33 -39.89 -0.76
CA PHE A 115 -0.35 -40.96 -0.62
C PHE A 115 -0.79 -42.02 0.40
N GLU A 116 -1.28 -41.63 1.58
CA GLU A 116 -1.75 -42.58 2.60
C GLU A 116 -2.96 -43.37 2.13
N LYS A 117 -3.90 -42.70 1.42
CA LYS A 117 -5.04 -43.35 0.79
C LYS A 117 -4.58 -44.41 -0.22
N THR A 118 -3.71 -44.04 -1.17
CA THR A 118 -3.28 -44.99 -2.22
C THR A 118 -2.38 -46.09 -1.68
N LEU A 119 -1.63 -45.86 -0.60
CA LEU A 119 -0.92 -46.91 0.14
C LEU A 119 -1.89 -47.91 0.80
N ALA A 120 -3.01 -47.46 1.34
CA ALA A 120 -4.05 -48.34 1.88
C ALA A 120 -4.80 -49.13 0.79
N GLU A 121 -5.09 -48.50 -0.34
CA GLU A 121 -5.68 -49.16 -1.52
C GLU A 121 -4.72 -50.23 -2.09
N ALA A 122 -3.43 -49.91 -2.23
CA ALA A 122 -2.40 -50.87 -2.66
C ALA A 122 -2.28 -52.08 -1.72
N LYS A 123 -2.30 -51.87 -0.40
CA LYS A 123 -2.33 -52.96 0.60
C LYS A 123 -3.58 -53.84 0.47
N THR A 124 -4.73 -53.23 0.20
CA THR A 124 -5.98 -53.98 -0.03
C THR A 124 -5.86 -54.89 -1.26
N VAL A 125 -5.26 -54.40 -2.35
CA VAL A 125 -4.99 -55.19 -3.56
C VAL A 125 -3.95 -56.29 -3.32
N LEU A 126 -2.96 -56.08 -2.44
CA LEU A 126 -2.05 -57.15 -2.01
C LEU A 126 -2.78 -58.28 -1.27
N GLU A 127 -3.67 -57.93 -0.34
CA GLU A 127 -4.45 -58.89 0.46
C GLU A 127 -5.51 -59.66 -0.36
N ASP A 128 -6.03 -59.11 -1.46
CA ASP A 128 -7.06 -59.79 -2.24
C ASP A 128 -6.50 -60.94 -3.08
N THR A 129 -6.82 -62.18 -2.67
CA THR A 129 -6.51 -63.43 -3.37
C THR A 129 -7.15 -63.58 -4.76
N LYS A 130 -8.08 -62.70 -5.14
CA LYS A 130 -8.79 -62.72 -6.43
C LYS A 130 -8.42 -61.57 -7.36
N ALA A 131 -7.57 -60.64 -6.91
CA ALA A 131 -7.18 -59.48 -7.72
C ALA A 131 -6.59 -59.91 -9.07
N GLU A 132 -7.04 -59.30 -10.16
CA GLU A 132 -6.46 -59.49 -11.48
C GLU A 132 -5.10 -58.78 -11.60
N GLN A 133 -4.23 -59.22 -12.54
CA GLN A 133 -2.96 -58.54 -12.80
C GLN A 133 -3.17 -57.06 -13.18
N SER A 134 -4.26 -56.76 -13.89
CA SER A 134 -4.67 -55.39 -14.25
C SER A 134 -4.93 -54.50 -13.02
N GLU A 135 -5.43 -55.06 -11.92
CA GLU A 135 -5.70 -54.36 -10.66
C GLU A 135 -4.41 -54.16 -9.85
N VAL A 136 -3.51 -55.16 -9.87
CA VAL A 136 -2.17 -55.08 -9.26
C VAL A 136 -1.31 -54.02 -9.95
N ASP A 137 -1.30 -54.01 -11.28
CA ASP A 137 -0.56 -53.04 -12.08
C ASP A 137 -1.13 -51.62 -11.88
N ALA A 138 -2.46 -51.46 -11.85
CA ALA A 138 -3.11 -50.18 -11.55
C ALA A 138 -2.81 -49.66 -10.14
N ALA A 139 -2.78 -50.54 -9.13
CA ALA A 139 -2.40 -50.19 -7.77
C ALA A 139 -0.92 -49.80 -7.66
N TYR A 140 -0.03 -50.46 -8.41
CA TYR A 140 1.38 -50.11 -8.51
C TYR A 140 1.57 -48.71 -9.12
N ASP A 141 0.96 -48.44 -10.27
CA ASP A 141 1.05 -47.14 -10.95
C ASP A 141 0.48 -46.00 -10.08
N ALA A 142 -0.67 -46.24 -9.42
CA ALA A 142 -1.29 -45.27 -8.52
C ALA A 142 -0.43 -44.95 -7.30
N LEU A 143 0.16 -45.96 -6.65
CA LEU A 143 1.05 -45.75 -5.52
C LEU A 143 2.36 -45.07 -5.96
N LEU A 144 2.94 -45.48 -7.09
CA LEU A 144 4.20 -44.91 -7.61
C LEU A 144 4.04 -43.43 -7.96
N ALA A 145 2.91 -43.05 -8.56
CA ALA A 145 2.59 -41.66 -8.85
C ALA A 145 2.59 -40.80 -7.56
N ASN A 146 2.00 -41.28 -6.47
CA ASN A 146 1.93 -40.53 -5.21
C ASN A 146 3.22 -40.58 -4.41
N VAL A 147 4.00 -41.66 -4.50
CA VAL A 147 5.38 -41.73 -3.98
C VAL A 147 6.25 -40.61 -4.58
N HIS A 148 6.10 -40.31 -5.89
CA HIS A 148 6.81 -39.20 -6.51
C HIS A 148 6.36 -37.81 -6.02
N LEU A 149 5.16 -37.68 -5.45
CA LEU A 149 4.67 -36.41 -4.90
C LEU A 149 5.26 -36.09 -3.52
N LEU A 150 5.85 -37.07 -2.81
CA LEU A 150 6.43 -36.86 -1.47
C LEU A 150 7.62 -35.87 -1.43
N GLY A 151 8.10 -35.41 -2.59
CA GLY A 151 9.05 -34.30 -2.68
C GLY A 151 8.43 -32.89 -2.54
N PHE A 152 7.11 -32.76 -2.51
CA PHE A 152 6.42 -31.48 -2.31
C PHE A 152 6.21 -31.21 -0.82
N THR A 153 7.07 -30.38 -0.25
CA THR A 153 7.05 -29.97 1.17
C THR A 153 6.51 -28.55 1.36
N GLY A 154 6.11 -28.22 2.59
CA GLY A 154 5.57 -26.93 3.00
C GLY A 154 5.60 -26.71 4.51
N ASN A 155 6.79 -26.70 5.12
CA ASN A 155 6.97 -26.45 6.55
C ASN A 155 6.88 -24.94 6.87
N THR A 156 5.99 -24.57 7.79
CA THR A 156 5.69 -23.19 8.20
C THR A 156 6.42 -22.71 9.47
N GLU A 157 7.12 -23.56 10.21
CA GLU A 157 7.70 -23.23 11.53
C GLU A 157 8.57 -21.96 11.49
N ASP A 158 9.44 -21.87 10.49
CA ASP A 158 10.38 -20.77 10.31
C ASP A 158 9.67 -19.45 9.90
N LEU A 159 8.49 -19.54 9.27
CA LEU A 159 7.63 -18.39 8.92
C LEU A 159 6.81 -17.93 10.14
N GLU A 160 6.29 -18.87 10.93
CA GLU A 160 5.58 -18.60 12.18
C GLU A 160 6.47 -17.90 13.21
N LEU A 161 7.72 -18.36 13.36
CA LEU A 161 8.73 -17.72 14.20
C LEU A 161 9.07 -16.30 13.72
N ALA A 162 9.15 -16.07 12.40
CA ALA A 162 9.34 -14.73 11.83
C ALA A 162 8.14 -13.81 12.11
N LEU A 163 6.91 -14.34 12.06
CA LEU A 163 5.68 -13.61 12.39
C LEU A 163 5.62 -13.18 13.86
N GLU A 164 6.00 -14.07 14.79
CA GLU A 164 6.08 -13.75 16.22
C GLU A 164 7.13 -12.66 16.48
N LEU A 165 8.31 -12.74 15.85
CA LEU A 165 9.33 -11.69 15.92
C LEU A 165 8.81 -10.34 15.40
N VAL A 166 8.17 -10.34 14.23
CA VAL A 166 7.59 -9.14 13.62
C VAL A 166 6.55 -8.48 14.53
N LYS A 167 5.70 -9.27 15.19
CA LYS A 167 4.69 -8.77 16.15
C LYS A 167 5.28 -8.06 17.37
N THR A 168 6.58 -8.27 17.66
CA THR A 168 7.32 -7.54 18.72
C THR A 168 8.13 -6.34 18.22
N THR A 169 8.16 -6.08 16.90
CA THR A 169 8.96 -5.02 16.30
C THR A 169 8.35 -3.64 16.57
N ASN A 170 9.12 -2.74 17.18
CA ASN A 170 8.65 -1.37 17.42
C ASN A 170 8.66 -0.54 16.12
N THR A 171 7.49 -0.02 15.74
CA THR A 171 7.29 0.86 14.58
C THR A 171 7.14 2.34 14.96
N GLU A 172 7.24 2.70 16.26
CA GLU A 172 7.22 4.10 16.70
C GLU A 172 8.38 4.90 16.08
N GLY A 173 8.06 6.04 15.47
CA GLY A 173 9.04 6.88 14.76
C GLY A 173 9.43 6.38 13.36
N LYS A 174 8.77 5.34 12.81
CA LYS A 174 8.96 4.86 11.44
C LYS A 174 7.98 5.50 10.45
N THR A 175 8.36 5.60 9.19
CA THR A 175 7.52 6.19 8.13
C THR A 175 6.26 5.35 7.90
N PRO A 176 5.07 5.96 7.70
CA PRO A 176 3.83 5.23 7.43
C PRO A 176 3.95 4.27 6.25
N GLU A 177 4.71 4.64 5.22
CA GLU A 177 4.95 3.85 4.01
C GLU A 177 5.75 2.57 4.32
N SER A 178 6.83 2.65 5.11
CA SER A 178 7.62 1.46 5.46
C SER A 178 6.88 0.55 6.44
N VAL A 179 6.10 1.11 7.35
CA VAL A 179 5.20 0.35 8.24
C VAL A 179 4.08 -0.33 7.45
N GLN A 180 3.55 0.28 6.39
CA GLN A 180 2.57 -0.38 5.53
C GLN A 180 3.17 -1.59 4.80
N VAL A 181 4.40 -1.49 4.28
CA VAL A 181 5.09 -2.63 3.63
C VAL A 181 5.27 -3.80 4.62
N LEU A 182 5.55 -3.52 5.90
CA LEU A 182 5.61 -4.55 6.94
C LEU A 182 4.23 -5.17 7.20
N ASN A 183 3.17 -4.38 7.29
CA ASN A 183 1.80 -4.87 7.48
C ASN A 183 1.32 -5.74 6.30
N ASP A 184 1.66 -5.37 5.07
CA ASP A 184 1.32 -6.15 3.87
C ASP A 184 2.06 -7.51 3.86
N ALA A 185 3.32 -7.54 4.30
CA ALA A 185 4.09 -8.77 4.45
C ALA A 185 3.54 -9.68 5.57
N ILE A 186 3.12 -9.11 6.71
CA ILE A 186 2.41 -9.82 7.79
C ILE A 186 1.15 -10.51 7.25
N ALA A 187 0.28 -9.76 6.57
CA ALA A 187 -0.97 -10.28 6.05
C ALA A 187 -0.75 -11.45 5.06
N LYS A 188 0.25 -11.32 4.17
CA LYS A 188 0.60 -12.40 3.22
C LYS A 188 1.14 -13.65 3.93
N ALA A 189 1.95 -13.49 4.98
CA ALA A 189 2.46 -14.61 5.75
C ALA A 189 1.34 -15.35 6.52
N GLU A 190 0.40 -14.61 7.11
CA GLU A 190 -0.77 -15.18 7.80
C GLU A 190 -1.71 -15.91 6.81
N GLU A 191 -1.88 -15.40 5.58
CA GLU A 191 -2.62 -16.08 4.50
C GLU A 191 -1.98 -17.42 4.10
N ILE A 192 -0.64 -17.45 3.96
CA ILE A 192 0.11 -18.66 3.59
C ILE A 192 0.00 -19.74 4.68
N ILE A 193 0.19 -19.38 5.95
CA ILE A 193 0.04 -20.32 7.08
C ILE A 193 -1.40 -20.86 7.16
N ALA A 194 -2.40 -20.01 6.94
CA ALA A 194 -3.81 -20.42 7.00
C ALA A 194 -4.25 -21.35 5.84
N SER A 195 -3.49 -21.42 4.74
CA SER A 195 -3.82 -22.23 3.57
C SER A 195 -3.49 -23.72 3.73
N GLY A 196 -2.40 -24.05 4.44
CA GLY A 196 -1.92 -25.43 4.68
C GLY A 196 -1.45 -26.20 3.43
N ASN A 197 -1.72 -25.70 2.22
CA ASN A 197 -1.36 -26.33 0.95
C ASN A 197 -0.51 -25.40 0.08
N ILE A 198 0.63 -24.99 0.62
CA ILE A 198 1.59 -24.06 0.00
C ILE A 198 2.94 -24.77 -0.13
N LEU A 199 3.65 -24.54 -1.24
CA LEU A 199 4.98 -25.11 -1.46
C LEU A 199 6.06 -24.35 -0.70
N GLN A 200 7.11 -25.04 -0.26
CA GLN A 200 8.23 -24.46 0.49
C GLN A 200 8.80 -23.17 -0.13
N GLU A 201 8.92 -23.11 -1.47
CA GLU A 201 9.41 -21.91 -2.18
C GLU A 201 8.56 -20.65 -1.88
N GLU A 202 7.24 -20.80 -1.77
CA GLU A 202 6.32 -19.69 -1.47
C GLU A 202 6.36 -19.30 0.01
N ILE A 203 6.58 -20.26 0.91
CA ILE A 203 6.77 -20.04 2.35
C ILE A 203 8.09 -19.29 2.59
N ASP A 204 9.18 -19.77 2.00
CA ASP A 204 10.51 -19.16 2.06
C ASP A 204 10.47 -17.73 1.49
N ALA A 205 9.79 -17.51 0.36
CA ALA A 205 9.61 -16.19 -0.22
C ALA A 205 8.79 -15.24 0.67
N ALA A 206 7.80 -15.74 1.41
CA ALA A 206 7.05 -14.93 2.38
C ALA A 206 7.89 -14.57 3.61
N ARG A 207 8.72 -15.51 4.10
CA ARG A 207 9.66 -15.29 5.20
C ARG A 207 10.72 -14.25 4.84
N GLU A 208 11.32 -14.36 3.65
CA GLU A 208 12.27 -13.36 3.15
C GLU A 208 11.59 -12.00 2.92
N ALA A 209 10.31 -11.96 2.50
CA ALA A 209 9.55 -10.71 2.39
C ALA A 209 9.30 -10.04 3.76
N LEU A 210 8.96 -10.81 4.80
CA LEU A 210 8.87 -10.29 6.18
C LEU A 210 10.21 -9.70 6.64
N LEU A 211 11.30 -10.46 6.50
CA LEU A 211 12.63 -10.01 6.91
C LEU A 211 13.09 -8.77 6.12
N ALA A 212 12.80 -8.71 4.82
CA ALA A 212 13.06 -7.55 3.99
C ALA A 212 12.24 -6.32 4.45
N ALA A 213 10.98 -6.51 4.84
CA ALA A 213 10.13 -5.43 5.34
C ALA A 213 10.59 -4.88 6.71
N ILE A 214 11.04 -5.74 7.64
CA ILE A 214 11.67 -5.29 8.90
C ILE A 214 12.91 -4.45 8.60
N ASN A 215 13.80 -4.96 7.73
CA ASN A 215 15.02 -4.25 7.34
C ASN A 215 14.76 -2.97 6.53
N GLY A 216 13.58 -2.85 5.91
CA GLY A 216 13.10 -1.70 5.17
C GLY A 216 12.41 -0.61 6.02
N LEU A 217 12.31 -0.77 7.34
CA LEU A 217 11.71 0.23 8.23
C LEU A 217 12.53 1.52 8.30
N GLU A 218 12.05 2.56 7.64
CA GLU A 218 12.69 3.87 7.53
C GLU A 218 12.28 4.81 8.68
N ASP A 219 13.24 5.53 9.27
CA ASP A 219 12.98 6.48 10.36
C ASP A 219 12.40 7.81 9.83
N ILE A 220 11.43 8.38 10.56
CA ILE A 220 10.94 9.73 10.29
C ILE A 220 12.05 10.74 10.59
N VAL A 221 12.51 11.46 9.56
CA VAL A 221 13.49 12.53 9.70
C VAL A 221 12.81 13.78 10.28
N LEU A 222 12.87 13.94 11.60
CA LEU A 222 12.36 15.11 12.30
C LEU A 222 13.19 16.38 12.01
N ALA A 223 12.51 17.53 11.89
CA ALA A 223 13.17 18.81 11.65
C ALA A 223 13.99 19.31 12.86
N ASP A 224 15.13 19.97 12.59
CA ASP A 224 15.89 20.71 13.60
C ASP A 224 15.15 21.99 14.00
N LYS A 225 14.57 21.94 15.20
CA LYS A 225 13.83 23.03 15.85
C LYS A 225 14.68 23.90 16.77
N THR A 226 15.99 23.66 16.90
CA THR A 226 16.85 24.34 17.88
C THR A 226 16.79 25.87 17.72
N LYS A 227 16.97 26.39 16.51
CA LYS A 227 16.91 27.84 16.23
C LYS A 227 15.52 28.45 16.46
N LEU A 228 14.46 27.68 16.22
CA LEU A 228 13.08 28.11 16.47
C LEU A 228 12.81 28.22 17.98
N LYS A 229 13.26 27.22 18.75
CA LYS A 229 13.22 27.24 20.22
C LYS A 229 13.97 28.44 20.77
N ASP A 230 15.23 28.64 20.37
CA ASP A 230 16.06 29.76 20.82
C ASP A 230 15.39 31.10 20.54
N LEU A 231 14.72 31.25 19.39
CA LEU A 231 14.00 32.47 19.03
C LEU A 231 12.71 32.65 19.85
N LEU A 232 11.96 31.57 20.12
CA LEU A 232 10.79 31.59 21.01
C LEU A 232 11.18 31.97 22.46
N GLU A 233 12.29 31.44 22.98
CA GLU A 233 12.78 31.82 24.30
C GLU A 233 13.27 33.28 24.31
N ASN A 234 14.14 33.67 23.38
CA ASN A 234 14.69 35.03 23.30
C ASN A 234 13.65 36.12 23.05
N SER A 235 12.50 35.78 22.46
CA SER A 235 11.44 36.75 22.18
C SER A 235 10.45 36.94 23.33
N GLN A 236 10.51 36.13 24.40
CA GLN A 236 9.68 36.33 25.58
C GLN A 236 9.86 37.75 26.19
N LYS A 237 11.09 38.28 26.20
CA LYS A 237 11.41 39.64 26.68
C LYS A 237 10.66 40.79 25.98
N TYR A 238 10.16 40.57 24.76
CA TYR A 238 9.31 41.52 24.05
C TYR A 238 7.83 41.34 24.43
N ALA A 239 7.38 40.09 24.60
CA ALA A 239 6.05 39.78 25.11
C ALA A 239 5.83 40.29 26.55
N ASP A 240 6.86 40.21 27.40
CA ASP A 240 6.85 40.73 28.78
C ASP A 240 6.73 42.27 28.84
N ARG A 241 7.02 42.96 27.74
CA ARG A 241 6.97 44.42 27.57
C ARG A 241 5.97 44.84 26.50
N ILE A 242 5.01 43.99 26.14
CA ILE A 242 4.18 44.17 24.94
C ILE A 242 3.41 45.50 24.92
N ASP A 243 2.97 45.97 26.10
CA ASP A 243 2.26 47.24 26.30
C ASP A 243 3.12 48.50 26.00
N GLN A 244 4.43 48.34 25.75
CA GLN A 244 5.33 49.42 25.35
C GLN A 244 5.44 49.56 23.83
N TYR A 245 4.79 48.69 23.06
CA TYR A 245 4.81 48.67 21.59
C TYR A 245 3.46 49.13 21.01
N THR A 246 3.52 49.74 19.82
CA THR A 246 2.34 50.16 19.05
C THR A 246 1.43 48.98 18.74
N GLU A 247 0.11 49.18 18.90
CA GLU A 247 -0.92 48.12 18.85
C GLU A 247 -0.77 47.20 17.62
N ALA A 248 -0.60 47.78 16.42
CA ALA A 248 -0.47 47.01 15.19
C ALA A 248 0.80 46.13 15.13
N THR A 249 1.92 46.58 15.70
CA THR A 249 3.18 45.81 15.68
C THR A 249 3.22 44.78 16.81
N ALA A 250 2.64 45.12 17.97
CA ALA A 250 2.42 44.21 19.09
C ALA A 250 1.54 43.00 18.69
N ASP A 251 0.40 43.25 18.05
CA ASP A 251 -0.51 42.19 17.56
C ASP A 251 0.18 41.28 16.54
N ALA A 252 0.90 41.86 15.57
CA ALA A 252 1.63 41.11 14.55
C ALA A 252 2.72 40.20 15.17
N PHE A 253 3.47 40.72 16.15
CA PHE A 253 4.46 39.95 16.90
C PHE A 253 3.83 38.80 17.70
N MET A 254 2.75 39.06 18.44
CA MET A 254 2.09 38.03 19.24
C MET A 254 1.47 36.93 18.36
N ALA A 255 0.89 37.30 17.21
CA ALA A 255 0.40 36.34 16.22
C ALA A 255 1.53 35.49 15.62
N ALA A 256 2.65 36.10 15.26
CA ALA A 256 3.83 35.38 14.74
C ALA A 256 4.44 34.44 15.80
N ARG A 257 4.49 34.87 17.07
CA ARG A 257 4.93 34.04 18.21
C ARG A 257 4.03 32.82 18.40
N ALA A 258 2.71 33.00 18.37
CA ALA A 258 1.75 31.90 18.50
C ALA A 258 1.84 30.91 17.33
N ALA A 259 2.01 31.40 16.10
CA ALA A 259 2.21 30.54 14.92
C ALA A 259 3.52 29.75 15.01
N ALA A 260 4.61 30.39 15.47
CA ALA A 260 5.90 29.75 15.70
C ALA A 260 5.85 28.67 16.79
N GLN A 261 5.15 28.93 17.90
CA GLN A 261 4.93 27.95 18.96
C GLN A 261 4.19 26.71 18.43
N LYS A 262 3.12 26.90 17.63
CA LYS A 262 2.38 25.79 17.02
C LYS A 262 3.26 24.88 16.15
N VAL A 263 4.16 25.45 15.35
CA VAL A 263 5.11 24.69 14.52
C VAL A 263 6.17 23.99 15.39
N TYR A 264 6.60 24.61 16.48
CA TYR A 264 7.50 23.98 17.45
C TYR A 264 6.87 22.71 18.07
N ASP A 265 5.61 22.82 18.53
CA ASP A 265 4.87 21.74 19.20
C ASP A 265 4.41 20.62 18.25
N THR A 266 4.31 20.88 16.94
CA THR A 266 3.90 19.89 15.93
C THR A 266 5.05 18.91 15.68
N VAL A 267 5.01 17.70 16.26
CA VAL A 267 6.12 16.71 16.23
C VAL A 267 6.73 16.55 14.84
N GLU A 268 5.90 16.24 13.85
CA GLU A 268 6.27 15.95 12.45
C GLU A 268 6.36 17.19 11.55
N ALA A 269 6.51 18.40 12.11
CA ALA A 269 6.70 19.61 11.32
C ALA A 269 7.91 19.49 10.39
N THR A 270 7.73 19.83 9.12
CA THR A 270 8.79 19.80 8.12
C THR A 270 9.86 20.87 8.39
N GLN A 271 11.08 20.66 7.88
CA GLN A 271 12.16 21.63 8.04
C GLN A 271 11.80 23.00 7.41
N ASP A 272 11.02 23.00 6.32
CA ASP A 272 10.57 24.23 5.67
C ASP A 272 9.52 24.98 6.49
N GLU A 273 8.59 24.29 7.16
CA GLU A 273 7.66 24.92 8.11
C GLU A 273 8.40 25.52 9.31
N VAL A 274 9.38 24.80 9.87
CA VAL A 274 10.24 25.29 10.97
C VAL A 274 11.03 26.53 10.52
N ASN A 275 11.61 26.50 9.32
CA ASN A 275 12.33 27.63 8.73
C ASN A 275 11.40 28.83 8.47
N ALA A 276 10.18 28.60 7.98
CA ALA A 276 9.19 29.64 7.71
C ALA A 276 8.70 30.31 9.01
N ALA A 277 8.40 29.50 10.03
CA ALA A 277 8.04 29.96 11.36
C ALA A 277 9.14 30.82 12.00
N TYR A 278 10.39 30.36 11.93
CA TYR A 278 11.56 31.08 12.43
C TYR A 278 11.73 32.44 11.73
N ASN A 279 11.66 32.47 10.39
CA ASN A 279 11.80 33.72 9.65
C ASN A 279 10.65 34.69 9.91
N SER A 280 9.41 34.20 10.02
CA SER A 280 8.22 35.03 10.31
C SER A 280 8.29 35.67 11.71
N LEU A 281 8.64 34.89 12.74
CA LEU A 281 8.84 35.42 14.09
C LEU A 281 10.00 36.42 14.14
N ARG A 282 11.12 36.13 13.45
CA ARG A 282 12.28 37.05 13.40
C ARG A 282 11.91 38.38 12.72
N GLN A 283 11.11 38.33 11.66
CA GLN A 283 10.62 39.53 10.98
C GLN A 283 9.69 40.35 11.89
N ALA A 284 8.73 39.72 12.56
CA ALA A 284 7.80 40.43 13.44
C ALA A 284 8.52 41.09 14.64
N ILE A 285 9.57 40.45 15.19
CA ILE A 285 10.46 41.05 16.20
C ILE A 285 11.16 42.30 15.67
N PHE A 286 11.60 42.30 14.41
CA PHE A 286 12.24 43.46 13.76
C PHE A 286 11.24 44.57 13.42
N GLU A 287 9.97 44.23 13.24
CA GLU A 287 8.88 45.17 12.91
C GLU A 287 8.23 45.82 14.14
N LEU A 288 8.50 45.34 15.36
CA LEU A 288 8.10 45.98 16.62
C LEU A 288 8.53 47.46 16.67
N ARG A 289 7.60 48.36 17.01
CA ARG A 289 7.85 49.80 17.23
C ARG A 289 7.34 50.20 18.60
N GLU A 290 8.21 50.76 19.44
CA GLU A 290 7.83 51.29 20.75
C GLU A 290 6.84 52.47 20.57
N ILE A 291 5.97 52.72 21.55
CA ILE A 291 5.00 53.82 21.50
C ILE A 291 5.75 55.16 21.65
N PRO A 292 5.59 56.14 20.73
CA PRO A 292 6.23 57.45 20.86
C PRO A 292 5.78 58.21 22.12
N ASP A 293 6.71 58.97 22.71
CA ASP A 293 6.36 59.99 23.70
C ASP A 293 5.66 61.17 23.00
N LYS A 294 4.43 61.46 23.42
CA LYS A 294 3.60 62.53 22.85
C LYS A 294 3.39 63.71 23.80
N SER A 295 4.09 63.75 24.94
CA SER A 295 3.86 64.75 25.99
C SER A 295 3.99 66.20 25.49
N LYS A 296 4.96 66.47 24.61
CA LYS A 296 5.17 67.79 24.00
C LYS A 296 4.06 68.17 23.01
N LEU A 297 3.61 67.22 22.20
CA LEU A 297 2.46 67.40 21.31
C LEU A 297 1.18 67.67 22.11
N GLU A 298 0.99 66.98 23.24
CA GLU A 298 -0.13 67.21 24.16
C GLU A 298 -0.09 68.63 24.75
N ASP A 299 1.04 69.06 25.30
CA ASP A 299 1.24 70.42 25.81
C ASP A 299 0.96 71.48 24.74
N LEU A 300 1.43 71.27 23.51
CA LEU A 300 1.24 72.19 22.39
C LEU A 300 -0.22 72.25 21.90
N ILE A 301 -0.93 71.11 21.88
CA ILE A 301 -2.38 71.07 21.62
C ILE A 301 -3.12 71.83 22.72
N ASN A 302 -2.78 71.60 23.99
CA ASN A 302 -3.37 72.28 25.14
C ASN A 302 -3.07 73.78 25.17
N GLU A 303 -1.97 74.25 24.60
CA GLU A 303 -1.67 75.67 24.38
C GLU A 303 -2.51 76.23 23.24
N ALA A 304 -2.52 75.57 22.09
CA ALA A 304 -3.28 75.94 20.90
C ALA A 304 -4.79 76.09 21.19
N GLU A 305 -5.40 75.18 21.94
CA GLU A 305 -6.83 75.25 22.30
C GLU A 305 -7.23 76.49 23.11
N LYS A 306 -6.27 77.22 23.70
CA LYS A 306 -6.51 78.45 24.46
C LYS A 306 -6.47 79.71 23.59
N ILE A 307 -6.11 79.59 22.30
CA ILE A 307 -5.99 80.71 21.38
C ILE A 307 -7.39 81.17 20.94
N ASP A 308 -7.71 82.42 21.27
CA ASP A 308 -8.95 83.09 20.86
C ASP A 308 -8.86 83.47 19.37
N ILE A 309 -9.28 82.54 18.52
CA ILE A 309 -9.03 82.58 17.07
C ILE A 309 -9.77 83.74 16.37
N ASP A 310 -10.85 84.26 16.95
CA ASP A 310 -11.66 85.35 16.40
C ASP A 310 -10.87 86.66 16.23
N LYS A 311 -9.73 86.80 16.93
CA LYS A 311 -8.80 87.93 16.83
C LYS A 311 -7.91 87.91 15.59
N TYR A 312 -7.81 86.79 14.87
CA TYR A 312 -6.83 86.58 13.79
C TYR A 312 -7.47 86.50 12.41
N THR A 313 -6.72 86.87 11.37
CA THR A 313 -7.21 86.88 9.98
C THR A 313 -7.69 85.51 9.55
N ASP A 314 -8.79 85.46 8.80
CA ASP A 314 -9.48 84.22 8.41
C ASP A 314 -8.52 83.20 7.73
N GLU A 315 -7.59 83.69 6.89
CA GLU A 315 -6.54 82.88 6.23
C GLU A 315 -5.58 82.19 7.23
N THR A 316 -5.12 82.91 8.27
CA THR A 316 -4.20 82.33 9.27
C THR A 316 -4.95 81.48 10.29
N ALA A 317 -6.22 81.82 10.59
CA ALA A 317 -7.12 81.05 11.41
C ALA A 317 -7.47 79.68 10.82
N GLU A 318 -7.71 79.60 9.50
CA GLU A 318 -7.97 78.34 8.81
C GLU A 318 -6.74 77.41 8.85
N ALA A 319 -5.55 77.95 8.54
CA ALA A 319 -4.29 77.21 8.60
C ALA A 319 -3.99 76.67 10.00
N PHE A 320 -4.19 77.48 11.05
CA PHE A 320 -4.09 77.07 12.44
C PHE A 320 -5.09 75.97 12.81
N THR A 321 -6.36 76.11 12.42
CA THR A 321 -7.40 75.12 12.70
C THR A 321 -7.08 73.76 12.06
N ALA A 322 -6.58 73.77 10.82
CA ALA A 322 -6.15 72.56 10.13
C ALA A 322 -4.94 71.90 10.80
N ALA A 323 -3.94 72.67 11.24
CA ALA A 323 -2.78 72.16 11.96
C ALA A 323 -3.14 71.57 13.33
N LEU A 324 -4.05 72.21 14.08
CA LEU A 324 -4.55 71.70 15.36
C LEU A 324 -5.36 70.40 15.18
N ALA A 325 -6.18 70.30 14.13
CA ALA A 325 -6.90 69.08 13.80
C ALA A 325 -5.96 67.92 13.43
N ASN A 326 -4.90 68.20 12.65
CA ASN A 326 -3.86 67.23 12.34
C ASN A 326 -3.13 66.76 13.61
N ALA A 327 -2.68 67.69 14.46
CA ALA A 327 -2.02 67.40 15.72
C ALA A 327 -2.85 66.48 16.62
N LYS A 328 -4.14 66.76 16.79
CA LYS A 328 -5.07 65.89 17.54
C LYS A 328 -5.21 64.50 16.93
N SER A 329 -5.36 64.39 15.61
CA SER A 329 -5.44 63.09 14.93
C SER A 329 -4.15 62.26 15.09
N VAL A 330 -2.99 62.91 15.11
CA VAL A 330 -1.67 62.28 15.34
C VAL A 330 -1.52 61.90 16.82
N PHE A 331 -2.03 62.71 17.74
CA PHE A 331 -2.06 62.42 19.18
C PHE A 331 -2.90 61.18 19.50
N GLU A 332 -4.12 61.08 18.96
CA GLU A 332 -5.05 59.96 19.18
C GLU A 332 -4.62 58.65 18.50
N ASN A 333 -3.87 58.70 17.38
CA ASN A 333 -3.46 57.50 16.65
C ASN A 333 -2.37 56.70 17.41
N LYS A 334 -2.71 55.49 17.85
CA LYS A 334 -1.82 54.56 18.58
C LYS A 334 -0.69 53.94 17.75
N ASN A 335 -0.74 54.05 16.42
CA ASN A 335 0.25 53.49 15.50
C ASN A 335 1.11 54.56 14.82
N THR A 336 1.05 55.79 15.33
CA THR A 336 1.89 56.91 14.92
C THR A 336 3.36 56.59 15.18
N SER A 337 4.25 57.02 14.28
CA SER A 337 5.70 56.98 14.42
C SER A 337 6.27 58.28 15.01
N ASP A 338 7.47 58.24 15.60
CA ASP A 338 8.14 59.43 16.16
C ASP A 338 8.20 60.59 15.14
N ALA A 339 8.51 60.28 13.87
CA ALA A 339 8.58 61.25 12.79
C ALA A 339 7.24 61.93 12.48
N GLU A 340 6.11 61.24 12.69
CA GLU A 340 4.77 61.83 12.54
C GLU A 340 4.40 62.71 13.75
N VAL A 341 4.81 62.33 14.96
CA VAL A 341 4.67 63.19 16.16
C VAL A 341 5.48 64.48 15.99
N GLU A 342 6.77 64.38 15.63
CA GLU A 342 7.64 65.53 15.39
C GLU A 342 7.12 66.43 14.24
N ALA A 343 6.57 65.83 13.17
CA ALA A 343 5.98 66.58 12.07
C ALA A 343 4.73 67.36 12.53
N ALA A 344 3.85 66.73 13.31
CA ALA A 344 2.65 67.38 13.85
C ALA A 344 2.99 68.52 14.83
N GLU A 345 3.95 68.32 15.74
CA GLU A 345 4.47 69.37 16.64
C GLU A 345 4.99 70.56 15.84
N LYS A 346 5.79 70.30 14.80
CA LYS A 346 6.36 71.34 13.95
C LYS A 346 5.30 72.08 13.15
N MET A 347 4.30 71.38 12.60
CA MET A 347 3.21 72.01 11.85
C MET A 347 2.34 72.89 12.75
N LEU A 348 1.96 72.40 13.94
CA LEU A 348 1.14 73.17 14.88
C LEU A 348 1.90 74.40 15.40
N ARG A 349 3.19 74.27 15.79
CA ARG A 349 3.99 75.42 16.20
C ARG A 349 4.13 76.46 15.08
N ALA A 350 4.44 76.03 13.86
CA ALA A 350 4.56 76.95 12.72
C ALA A 350 3.23 77.67 12.40
N ALA A 351 2.08 77.02 12.63
CA ALA A 351 0.78 77.64 12.45
C ALA A 351 0.43 78.63 13.56
N ILE A 352 0.82 78.36 14.82
CA ILE A 352 0.73 79.31 15.95
C ILE A 352 1.61 80.54 15.67
N ASP A 353 2.87 80.34 15.31
CA ASP A 353 3.84 81.40 15.00
C ASP A 353 3.42 82.25 13.77
N GLY A 354 2.59 81.68 12.89
CA GLY A 354 2.09 82.31 11.66
C GLY A 354 0.78 83.10 11.80
N LEU A 355 0.16 83.11 12.97
CA LEU A 355 -1.11 83.82 13.22
C LEU A 355 -0.95 85.35 13.08
N GLN A 356 -1.89 86.00 12.37
CA GLN A 356 -1.88 87.45 12.13
C GLN A 356 -3.15 88.11 12.68
N GLU A 357 -3.03 89.12 13.53
CA GLU A 357 -4.20 89.80 14.11
C GLU A 357 -5.02 90.60 13.07
N LYS A 358 -6.34 90.64 13.24
CA LYS A 358 -7.24 91.53 12.50
C LYS A 358 -6.88 92.98 12.84
N LYS A 359 -6.68 93.82 11.81
CA LYS A 359 -6.39 95.25 12.01
C LYS A 359 -7.60 95.96 12.65
N VAL A 360 -7.39 96.53 13.82
CA VAL A 360 -8.39 97.35 14.52
C VAL A 360 -8.42 98.75 13.90
N ASP A 361 -9.42 99.03 13.06
CA ASP A 361 -9.63 100.37 12.51
C ASP A 361 -10.14 101.34 13.60
N SER A 362 -9.31 102.30 13.96
CA SER A 362 -9.63 103.38 14.91
C SER A 362 -9.94 104.68 14.16
N GLN A 363 -11.22 105.02 14.02
CA GLN A 363 -11.77 106.27 13.45
C GLN A 363 -11.11 107.55 14.03
N LYS A 364 -11.01 108.75 13.39
CA LYS A 364 -11.66 109.44 12.24
C LYS A 364 -10.89 110.79 11.99
N PRO A 365 -11.29 111.75 11.10
CA PRO A 365 -12.19 111.74 9.94
C PRO A 365 -11.64 112.44 8.64
N ASN A 366 -12.37 112.29 7.52
CA ASN A 366 -12.55 113.23 6.38
C ASN A 366 -11.36 114.06 5.80
N ALA A 367 -10.93 113.71 4.58
CA ALA A 367 -10.67 114.63 3.46
C ALA A 367 -10.66 113.82 2.13
N GLY A 368 -10.85 114.46 0.97
CA GLY A 368 -11.07 113.76 -0.31
C GLY A 368 -9.95 113.90 -1.36
N GLN A 369 -10.31 113.51 -2.60
CA GLN A 369 -9.63 113.65 -3.91
C GLN A 369 -8.56 112.62 -4.36
N GLU A 370 -8.94 111.96 -5.47
CA GLU A 370 -8.20 111.85 -6.76
C GLU A 370 -6.88 111.06 -6.85
N GLU A 371 -7.00 109.84 -7.34
CA GLU A 371 -6.42 109.35 -8.61
C GLU A 371 -5.31 110.20 -9.29
N ASN A 372 -4.06 109.69 -9.33
CA ASN A 372 -3.35 109.38 -10.59
C ASN A 372 -1.94 108.75 -10.40
N ASP A 373 -1.76 107.56 -10.98
CA ASP A 373 -0.77 107.19 -12.01
C ASP A 373 0.77 107.45 -11.87
N LYS A 374 1.53 106.52 -12.49
CA LYS A 374 2.96 106.51 -12.91
C LYS A 374 4.06 105.89 -12.01
N THR A 375 4.38 104.65 -12.38
CA THR A 375 5.68 103.94 -12.41
C THR A 375 6.89 104.76 -12.97
N PRO A 376 8.14 104.23 -13.04
CA PRO A 376 8.91 103.32 -12.13
C PRO A 376 10.39 103.79 -11.94
N THR A 377 11.22 103.09 -11.13
CA THR A 377 12.65 102.71 -11.43
C THR A 377 13.37 102.04 -10.24
N THR A 378 14.28 101.13 -10.58
CA THR A 378 15.17 100.30 -9.74
C THR A 378 16.31 101.02 -9.01
N GLY A 379 16.76 100.47 -7.87
CA GLY A 379 18.07 100.76 -7.28
C GLY A 379 18.24 100.23 -5.84
N ASP A 380 19.16 99.29 -5.63
CA ASP A 380 19.45 98.52 -4.41
C ASP A 380 19.38 99.25 -3.04
N THR A 381 18.98 98.51 -1.98
CA THR A 381 19.88 98.14 -0.86
C THR A 381 19.23 97.20 0.18
N THR A 382 19.95 96.12 0.52
CA THR A 382 19.92 95.40 1.80
C THR A 382 18.59 95.31 2.58
N GLY A 383 17.82 94.24 2.33
CA GLY A 383 16.63 93.92 3.13
C GLY A 383 16.20 92.46 2.98
N VAL A 384 16.19 91.73 4.10
CA VAL A 384 15.79 90.32 4.30
C VAL A 384 14.67 89.85 3.35
N SER A 385 15.04 89.07 2.32
CA SER A 385 14.09 88.24 1.58
C SER A 385 13.93 86.91 2.29
N VAL A 386 12.84 86.75 3.06
CA VAL A 386 12.39 85.44 3.58
C VAL A 386 10.99 85.17 3.07
N VAL A 387 10.96 84.49 1.92
CA VAL A 387 10.02 83.43 1.53
C VAL A 387 8.65 83.44 2.25
N VAL A 388 7.76 84.29 1.76
CA VAL A 388 6.35 83.87 1.57
C VAL A 388 6.32 82.97 0.31
N TRP A 389 5.33 82.07 0.20
CA TRP A 389 5.08 81.15 -0.94
C TRP A 389 5.75 79.76 -0.97
N MET A 390 5.63 78.94 0.09
CA MET A 390 5.60 77.46 -0.06
C MET A 390 4.91 76.71 1.11
N ILE A 391 3.60 76.91 1.30
CA ILE A 391 2.75 75.97 2.07
C ILE A 391 1.42 75.72 1.30
N THR A 392 1.52 75.26 0.05
CA THR A 392 0.37 74.79 -0.73
C THR A 392 0.69 73.51 -1.50
N ALA A 393 1.23 72.50 -0.81
CA ALA A 393 1.29 71.12 -1.30
C ALA A 393 1.76 70.13 -0.21
N LEU A 394 0.86 69.63 0.65
CA LEU A 394 0.96 68.24 1.16
C LEU A 394 -0.37 67.72 1.76
N VAL A 395 -1.46 67.86 1.02
CA VAL A 395 -2.66 67.04 1.26
C VAL A 395 -2.38 65.62 0.73
N ILE A 396 -1.70 64.81 1.55
CA ILE A 396 -1.57 63.37 1.30
C ILE A 396 -2.79 62.68 1.90
N VAL A 397 -3.78 62.42 1.03
CA VAL A 397 -4.86 61.49 1.30
C VAL A 397 -4.29 60.06 1.22
N ILE A 398 -3.93 59.48 2.35
CA ILE A 398 -3.81 58.01 2.48
C ILE A 398 -5.10 57.51 3.13
N VAL A 399 -6.10 57.27 2.29
CA VAL A 399 -7.25 56.42 2.66
C VAL A 399 -6.75 54.98 2.63
N ILE A 400 -6.60 54.37 3.81
CA ILE A 400 -6.16 52.99 3.93
C ILE A 400 -7.22 52.04 3.33
N ASN A 401 -6.73 51.17 2.45
CA ASN A 401 -7.48 50.19 1.70
C ASN A 401 -7.93 49.01 2.60
N ALA A 402 -9.17 49.03 3.10
CA ALA A 402 -9.68 47.97 3.96
C ALA A 402 -11.19 47.65 3.80
N LYS A 403 -11.60 47.20 2.59
CA LYS A 403 -12.68 46.17 2.38
C LYS A 403 -13.00 45.96 0.89
N LYS A 404 -12.42 44.91 0.29
CA LYS A 404 -13.09 44.02 -0.71
C LYS A 404 -12.17 42.86 -1.12
N LYS A 405 -12.30 41.71 -0.44
CA LYS A 405 -11.88 40.41 -0.97
C LYS A 405 -12.86 39.29 -0.60
N LYS A 406 -14.04 39.36 -1.22
CA LYS A 406 -14.91 38.21 -1.54
C LYS A 406 -15.48 38.47 -2.95
N ILE A 407 -15.74 37.38 -3.70
CA ILE A 407 -16.00 37.34 -5.15
C ILE A 407 -14.71 37.60 -5.94
N LYS A 408 -14.08 36.64 -6.62
CA LYS A 408 -14.59 35.40 -7.23
C LYS A 408 -14.13 34.12 -6.53
#